data_AF-A0A7C7MHB6-F1
#
_entry.id   AF-A0A7C7MHB6-F1
#
_cell.length_a   1.000
_cell.length_b   1.000
_cell.length_c   1.000
_cell.angle_alpha   90.00
_cell.angle_beta   90.00
_cell.angle_gamma   90.00
#
_symmetry.space_group_name_H-M   'P 1'
#
loop_
_entity.id
_entity.type
_entity.pdbx_description
1 polymer ?
#
loop_
_entity_poly.entity_id
_entity_poly.type
_entity_poly.pdbx_seq_one_letter_code
_entity_poly.pdbx_strand_id
1 'polypeptide(L)' 'MKNFIAAILLISVSFSIQAQNCENKLSGKVIDYHNGDPLIYAIINVINTDIEVYSDFDGNFEIPELCNGQIELKITHP' A
#
# COMPACT_ATOMS: atom_id res chain seq x y z
N MET A 1 -42.17 16.91 -11.76
CA MET A 1 -41.72 16.49 -10.41
C MET A 1 -41.44 14.98 -10.31
N LYS A 2 -42.38 14.08 -10.66
CA LYS A 2 -42.15 12.61 -10.62
C LYS A 2 -40.91 12.15 -11.42
N ASN A 3 -40.71 12.70 -12.62
CA ASN A 3 -39.58 12.31 -13.47
C ASN A 3 -38.22 12.77 -12.91
N PHE A 4 -38.19 13.87 -12.16
CA PHE A 4 -37.00 14.34 -11.47
C PHE A 4 -36.64 13.45 -10.27
N ILE A 5 -37.65 13.00 -9.52
CA ILE A 5 -37.46 12.07 -8.40
C ILE A 5 -36.92 10.72 -8.89
N ALA A 6 -37.44 10.22 -10.02
CA ALA A 6 -36.95 8.99 -10.64
C ALA A 6 -35.48 9.11 -11.10
N ALA A 7 -35.09 10.26 -11.66
CA ALA A 7 -33.70 10.51 -12.08
C ALA A 7 -32.74 10.56 -10.89
N ILE A 8 -33.13 11.22 -9.79
CA ILE A 8 -32.32 11.28 -8.56
C ILE A 8 -32.13 9.89 -7.94
N LEU A 9 -33.16 9.04 -7.98
CA LEU A 9 -33.10 7.68 -7.45
C LEU A 9 -32.21 6.75 -8.28
N LEU A 10 -32.16 6.94 -9.61
CA LEU A 10 -31.27 6.17 -10.50
C LEU A 10 -29.79 6.54 -10.29
N ILE A 11 -29.53 7.83 -10.06
CA ILE A 11 -28.18 8.34 -9.79
C ILE A 11 -27.67 7.82 -8.44
N SER A 12 -28.50 7.77 -7.40
CA SER A 12 -28.07 7.32 -6.06
C SER A 12 -27.71 5.83 -5.98
N VAL A 13 -28.35 4.98 -6.78
CA VAL A 13 -28.04 3.52 -6.84
C VAL A 13 -26.71 3.25 -7.56
N SER A 14 -26.25 4.19 -8.38
CA SER A 14 -24.99 4.07 -9.14
C SER A 14 -23.74 4.36 -8.29
N PHE A 15 -23.89 4.93 -7.09
CA PHE A 15 -22.78 5.24 -6.17
C PHE A 15 -22.43 4.09 -5.22
N SER A 16 -22.42 2.86 -5.72
CA SER A 16 -21.83 1.76 -4.96
C SER A 16 -20.32 1.85 -5.07
N ILE A 17 -19.67 2.55 -4.13
CA ILE A 17 -18.21 2.59 -4.03
C ILE A 17 -17.76 1.20 -3.57
N GLN A 18 -17.30 0.38 -4.50
CA GLN A 18 -16.67 -0.89 -4.17
C GLN A 18 -15.22 -0.61 -3.78
N ALA A 19 -14.95 -0.58 -2.47
CA ALA A 19 -13.57 -0.64 -2.00
C ALA A 19 -13.00 -2.03 -2.32
N GLN A 20 -11.80 -2.05 -2.90
CA GLN A 20 -11.04 -3.27 -3.14
C GLN A 20 -10.62 -3.88 -1.79
N ASN A 21 -10.81 -5.20 -1.63
CA ASN A 21 -10.33 -5.89 -0.45
C ASN A 21 -8.83 -6.20 -0.60
N CYS A 22 -8.00 -5.48 0.14
CA CYS A 22 -6.54 -5.57 0.05
C CYS A 22 -5.99 -6.07 1.39
N GLU A 23 -5.93 -7.39 1.55
CA GLU A 23 -5.51 -8.03 2.81
C GLU A 23 -4.10 -8.63 2.74
N ASN A 24 -3.42 -8.53 1.58
CA ASN A 24 -2.09 -9.10 1.47
C ASN A 24 -1.09 -8.31 2.30
N LYS A 25 -0.07 -9.02 2.77
CA LYS A 25 1.05 -8.45 3.51
C LYS A 25 2.34 -8.84 2.83
N LEU A 26 3.27 -7.90 2.73
CA LEU A 26 4.64 -8.17 2.34
C LEU A 26 5.56 -7.81 3.50
N SER A 27 6.25 -8.80 4.04
CA SER A 27 7.29 -8.60 5.05
C SER A 27 8.67 -8.99 4.51
N GLY A 28 9.70 -8.39 5.07
CA GLY A 28 11.07 -8.65 4.65
C GLY A 28 12.09 -8.06 5.62
N LYS A 29 13.37 -8.21 5.28
CA LYS A 29 14.50 -7.65 6.02
C LYS A 29 15.47 -6.98 5.07
N VAL A 30 15.91 -5.77 5.40
CA VAL A 30 16.91 -5.00 4.66
C VAL A 30 18.26 -5.17 5.35
N ILE A 31 19.27 -5.61 4.59
CA ILE A 31 20.63 -5.82 5.07
C ILE A 31 21.63 -5.09 4.18
N ASP A 32 22.73 -4.62 4.75
CA ASP A 32 23.85 -4.08 4.01
C ASP A 32 24.63 -5.24 3.37
N TYR A 33 24.88 -5.12 2.07
CA TYR A 33 25.59 -6.14 1.31
C TYR A 33 27.07 -6.29 1.72
N HIS A 34 27.72 -5.23 2.21
CA HIS A 34 29.16 -5.23 2.46
C HIS A 34 29.56 -5.98 3.73
N ASN A 35 28.71 -5.98 4.75
CA ASN A 35 28.99 -6.56 6.07
C ASN A 35 27.85 -7.45 6.60
N GLY A 36 26.67 -7.46 5.97
CA GLY A 36 25.51 -8.23 6.42
C GLY A 36 24.75 -7.60 7.58
N ASP A 37 25.12 -6.38 8.00
CA ASP A 37 24.46 -5.69 9.10
C ASP A 37 23.03 -5.30 8.71
N PRO A 38 22.07 -5.34 9.64
CA PRO A 38 20.72 -4.85 9.38
C PRO A 38 20.74 -3.35 9.10
N LEU A 39 20.04 -2.93 8.05
CA LEU A 39 19.84 -1.50 7.78
C LEU A 39 18.63 -1.01 8.56
N ILE A 40 18.90 -0.25 9.60
CA ILE A 40 17.93 0.46 10.44
C ILE A 40 17.41 1.70 9.69
N TYR A 41 16.10 1.97 9.79
CA TYR A 41 15.46 3.13 9.15
C TYR A 41 15.70 3.22 7.64
N ALA A 42 15.94 2.08 6.98
CA ALA A 42 15.83 2.01 5.53
C ALA A 42 14.38 2.33 5.16
N ILE A 43 14.20 3.17 4.16
CA ILE A 43 12.90 3.63 3.69
C ILE A 43 12.47 2.69 2.57
N ILE A 44 11.28 2.08 2.71
CA ILE A 44 10.68 1.19 1.72
C ILE A 44 9.40 1.86 1.21
N ASN A 45 9.43 2.31 -0.04
CA ASN A 45 8.31 2.96 -0.72
C ASN A 45 7.70 2.00 -1.76
N VAL A 46 6.37 1.89 -1.79
CA VAL A 46 5.65 1.25 -2.90
C VAL A 46 5.37 2.31 -3.95
N ILE A 47 6.02 2.19 -5.11
CA ILE A 47 5.95 3.20 -6.18
C ILE A 47 4.50 3.37 -6.66
N ASN A 48 4.12 4.62 -6.98
CA ASN A 48 2.77 5.02 -7.38
C ASN A 48 1.69 4.86 -6.30
N THR A 49 2.10 4.81 -5.03
CA THR A 49 1.20 4.84 -3.87
C THR A 49 1.78 5.76 -2.79
N ASP A 50 0.97 6.08 -1.78
CA ASP A 50 1.43 6.82 -0.59
C ASP A 50 1.95 5.88 0.51
N ILE A 51 2.18 4.60 0.20
CA ILE A 51 2.65 3.60 1.17
C ILE A 51 4.17 3.71 1.32
N GLU A 52 4.58 4.10 2.53
CA GLU A 52 5.96 4.15 2.97
C GLU A 52 6.08 3.50 4.35
N VAL A 53 7.06 2.61 4.50
CA VAL A 53 7.40 1.98 5.77
C VAL A 53 8.91 2.05 6.01
N TYR A 54 9.30 1.87 7.26
CA TYR A 54 10.70 1.93 7.69
C TYR A 54 11.10 0.59 8.28
N SER A 55 12.34 0.17 8.04
CA SER A 55 12.89 -0.98 8.73
C SER A 55 13.19 -0.68 10.20
N ASP A 56 13.00 -1.68 11.06
CA ASP A 56 13.28 -1.61 12.50
C ASP A 56 14.79 -1.75 12.83
N PHE A 57 15.13 -1.85 14.12
CA PHE A 57 16.50 -2.05 14.60
C PHE A 57 17.16 -3.33 14.08
N ASP A 58 16.37 -4.34 13.77
CA ASP A 58 16.81 -5.63 13.23
C ASP A 58 16.71 -5.66 11.69
N GLY A 59 16.39 -4.54 11.06
CA GLY A 59 16.25 -4.39 9.62
C GLY A 59 14.93 -4.92 9.05
N ASN A 60 13.98 -5.38 9.88
CA ASN A 60 12.72 -5.94 9.41
C ASN A 60 11.72 -4.85 9.01
N PHE A 61 10.88 -5.13 8.02
CA PHE A 61 9.75 -4.28 7.64
C PHE A 61 8.50 -5.11 7.33
N GLU A 62 7.33 -4.49 7.45
CA GLU A 62 6.04 -5.03 7.01
C GLU A 62 5.27 -3.94 6.27
N ILE A 63 4.82 -4.26 5.05
CA ILE A 63 3.86 -3.46 4.29
C ILE A 63 2.51 -4.19 4.36
N PRO A 64 1.54 -3.66 5.14
CA PRO A 64 0.20 -4.23 5.21
C PRO A 64 -0.67 -3.75 4.04
N GLU A 65 -1.86 -4.34 3.93
CA GLU A 65 -2.96 -3.85 3.08
C GLU A 65 -2.65 -3.75 1.58
N LEU A 66 -1.83 -4.68 1.08
CA LEU A 66 -1.52 -4.78 -0.34
C LEU A 66 -2.63 -5.49 -1.10
N CYS A 67 -2.92 -4.98 -2.29
CA CYS A 67 -3.86 -5.60 -3.21
C CYS A 67 -3.14 -6.63 -4.08
N ASN A 68 -3.88 -7.53 -4.72
CA ASN A 68 -3.28 -8.47 -5.69
C ASN A 68 -2.71 -7.70 -6.88
N GLY A 69 -1.48 -8.03 -7.27
CA GLY A 69 -0.85 -7.43 -8.44
C GLY A 69 0.67 -7.38 -8.33
N GLN A 70 1.29 -6.78 -9.34
CA GLN A 70 2.70 -6.44 -9.30
C GLN A 70 2.89 -5.13 -8.53
N ILE A 71 3.89 -5.11 -7.66
CA ILE A 71 4.35 -3.89 -7.00
C ILE A 71 5.81 -3.63 -7.40
N GLU A 72 6.21 -2.37 -7.36
CA GLU A 72 7.60 -1.97 -7.48
C GLU A 72 8.00 -1.27 -6.18
N LEU A 73 9.13 -1.70 -5.61
CA LEU A 73 9.63 -1.16 -4.36
C LEU A 73 10.84 -0.28 -4.63
N LYS A 74 10.83 0.93 -4.07
CA LYS A 74 12.02 1.77 -3.96
C LYS A 74 12.53 1.68 -2.53
N ILE A 75 13.76 1.18 -2.37
CA ILE A 75 14.42 1.02 -1.08
C ILE A 75 15.61 1.98 -1.03
N THR A 76 15.68 2.84 -0.02
CA THR A 76 16.79 3.78 0.18
C THR A 76 17.26 3.76 1.63
N HIS A 77 18.56 3.84 1.83
CA HIS A 77 19.20 4.03 3.13
C HIS A 77 20.28 5.13 2.97
N PRO A 78 20.51 6.00 3.99
CA PRO A 78 21.51 7.08 3.93
C PRO A 78 22.94 6.62 3.64
#